data_AF-A0A1F6EBD2-F1
#
_entry.id   AF-A0A1F6EBD2-F1
#
_cell.length_a   1.000
_cell.length_b   1.000
_cell.length_c   1.000
_cell.angle_alpha   90.00
_cell.angle_beta   90.00
_cell.angle_gamma   90.00
#
_symmetry.space_group_name_H-M   'P 1'
#
loop_
_entity.id
_entity.type
_entity.pdbx_description
1 polymer ?
#
loop_
_entity_poly.entity_id
_entity_poly.type
_entity_poly.pdbx_seq_one_letter_code
_entity_poly.pdbx_strand_id
1 'polypeptide(L)'
;MSKQTHGSEREWYAIHTYSGYEDAVARNLKQRIESFGMKDKIFNVVVPTEKKIKIKNGRKTEIREKVFPGYVLVDMIATDDAWSVVRNTPQVTGFVGTANQAVPLSQEEVDKILKRAEGDTVRHAIDLALDEAVI
;
A
#
# COMPACT_ATOMS: atom_id res chain seq x y z
N MET A 1 14.41 0.92 -27.90
CA MET A 1 15.17 0.72 -26.64
C MET A 1 14.37 1.36 -25.51
N SER A 2 13.55 0.58 -24.82
CA SER A 2 12.76 1.07 -23.69
C SER A 2 13.74 1.52 -22.60
N LYS A 3 13.74 2.81 -22.25
CA LYS A 3 14.51 3.35 -21.12
C LYS A 3 14.00 2.61 -19.87
N GLN A 4 14.71 1.58 -19.44
CA GLN A 4 14.59 1.16 -18.04
C GLN A 4 15.14 2.34 -17.25
N THR A 5 14.28 3.01 -16.49
CA THR A 5 14.75 4.05 -15.57
C THR A 5 15.40 3.31 -14.41
N HIS A 6 16.66 2.93 -14.57
CA HIS A 6 17.51 2.59 -13.44
C HIS A 6 17.66 3.87 -12.61
N GLY A 7 16.76 4.06 -11.66
CA GLY A 7 16.87 5.14 -10.70
C GLY A 7 18.02 4.81 -9.77
N SER A 8 19.06 5.64 -9.75
CA SER A 8 20.11 5.57 -8.73
C SER A 8 19.63 6.12 -7.38
N GLU A 9 18.44 6.72 -7.37
CA GLU A 9 17.86 7.41 -6.23
C GLU A 9 16.71 6.61 -5.62
N ARG A 10 16.48 6.87 -4.34
CA ARG A 10 15.39 6.27 -3.56
C ARG A 10 14.09 6.96 -3.94
N GLU A 11 13.16 6.20 -4.50
CA GLU A 11 11.85 6.70 -4.89
C GLU A 11 10.73 5.77 -4.44
N TRP A 12 9.52 6.32 -4.38
CA TRP A 12 8.33 5.55 -4.06
C TRP A 12 7.70 5.00 -5.33
N TYR A 13 7.30 3.75 -5.30
CA TYR A 13 6.61 3.08 -6.38
C TYR A 13 5.31 2.46 -5.86
N ALA A 14 4.26 2.56 -6.65
CA ALA A 14 3.03 1.82 -6.40
C ALA A 14 3.06 0.47 -7.12
N ILE A 15 2.65 -0.56 -6.38
CA ILE A 15 2.51 -1.93 -6.85
C ILE A 15 1.02 -2.25 -6.90
N HIS A 16 0.57 -2.78 -8.03
CA HIS A 16 -0.76 -3.32 -8.18
C HIS A 16 -0.79 -4.80 -7.77
N THR A 17 -1.79 -5.15 -6.99
CA THR A 17 -1.96 -6.46 -6.35
C THR A 17 -3.41 -6.87 -6.42
N TYR A 18 -3.69 -8.16 -6.22
CA TYR A 18 -5.08 -8.60 -6.09
C TYR A 18 -5.70 -8.03 -4.81
N SER A 19 -6.87 -7.40 -4.96
CA SER A 19 -7.65 -6.87 -3.83
C SER A 19 -7.91 -7.96 -2.80
N GLY A 20 -7.67 -7.66 -1.52
CA GLY A 20 -7.78 -8.62 -0.41
C GLY A 20 -6.45 -9.25 0.02
N TYR A 21 -5.41 -9.19 -0.82
CA TYR A 21 -4.11 -9.80 -0.56
C TYR A 21 -2.99 -8.78 -0.24
N GLU A 22 -3.29 -7.50 -0.16
CA GLU A 22 -2.31 -6.42 0.04
C GLU A 22 -1.47 -6.64 1.31
N ASP A 23 -2.11 -7.01 2.42
CA ASP A 23 -1.44 -7.34 3.67
C ASP A 23 -0.52 -8.57 3.54
N ALA A 24 -0.93 -9.56 2.76
CA ALA A 24 -0.13 -10.75 2.48
C ALA A 24 1.06 -10.41 1.59
N VAL A 25 0.86 -9.61 0.55
CA VAL A 25 1.91 -9.10 -0.32
C VAL A 25 2.94 -8.29 0.47
N ALA A 26 2.49 -7.38 1.34
CA ALA A 26 3.40 -6.59 2.17
C ALA A 26 4.26 -7.46 3.10
N ARG A 27 3.67 -8.51 3.70
CA ARG A 27 4.42 -9.49 4.50
C ARG A 27 5.40 -10.31 3.66
N ASN A 28 4.96 -10.81 2.51
CA ASN A 28 5.80 -11.59 1.60
C ASN A 28 6.96 -10.77 1.05
N LEU A 29 6.72 -9.50 0.70
CA LEU A 29 7.76 -8.56 0.30
C LEU A 29 8.77 -8.38 1.41
N LYS A 30 8.33 -8.07 2.64
CA LYS A 30 9.23 -7.95 3.80
C LYS A 30 10.08 -9.20 3.97
N GLN A 31 9.47 -10.38 4.02
CA GLN A 31 10.20 -11.63 4.18
C GLN A 31 11.22 -11.88 3.06
N ARG A 32 10.87 -11.55 1.81
CA ARG A 32 11.79 -11.65 0.66
C ARG A 32 12.92 -10.65 0.77
N ILE A 33 12.64 -9.40 1.13
CA ILE A 33 13.67 -8.37 1.36
C ILE A 33 14.68 -8.86 2.39
N GLU A 34 14.21 -9.48 3.48
CA GLU A 34 15.10 -10.05 4.50
C GLU A 34 15.89 -11.26 3.97
N SER A 35 15.23 -12.17 3.25
CA SER A 35 15.85 -13.41 2.76
C SER A 35 16.90 -13.16 1.66
N PHE A 36 16.64 -12.19 0.77
CA PHE A 36 17.54 -11.80 -0.31
C PHE A 36 18.52 -10.70 0.08
N GLY A 37 18.46 -10.22 1.33
CA GLY A 37 19.34 -9.16 1.83
C GLY A 37 19.12 -7.79 1.20
N MET A 38 17.95 -7.52 0.59
CA MET A 38 17.65 -6.31 -0.17
C MET A 38 17.29 -5.09 0.70
N LYS A 39 17.67 -5.08 1.98
CA LYS A 39 17.37 -3.98 2.93
C LYS A 39 18.11 -2.68 2.55
N ASP A 40 19.16 -2.79 1.75
CA ASP A 40 19.92 -1.68 1.17
C ASP A 40 19.20 -1.03 -0.03
N LYS A 41 18.29 -1.75 -0.67
CA LYS A 41 17.56 -1.27 -1.88
C LYS A 41 16.10 -0.99 -1.61
N ILE A 42 15.44 -1.75 -0.75
CA ILE A 42 14.03 -1.58 -0.38
C ILE A 42 13.97 -1.17 1.08
N PHE A 43 13.55 0.08 1.32
CA PHE A 43 13.58 0.71 2.63
C PHE A 43 12.27 0.54 3.38
N ASN A 44 11.13 0.71 2.69
CA ASN A 44 9.82 0.66 3.31
C ASN A 44 8.77 0.01 2.40
N VAL A 45 7.79 -0.65 3.03
CA VAL A 45 6.62 -1.24 2.37
C VAL A 45 5.39 -0.84 3.18
N VAL A 46 4.49 -0.08 2.56
CA VAL A 46 3.30 0.49 3.20
C VAL A 46 2.05 0.08 2.43
N VAL A 47 1.05 -0.41 3.16
CA VAL A 47 -0.29 -0.63 2.61
C VAL A 47 -1.14 0.60 2.97
N PRO A 48 -1.75 1.30 2.01
CA PRO A 48 -2.58 2.47 2.28
C PRO A 48 -3.91 2.04 2.92
N THR A 49 -3.91 1.92 4.25
CA THR A 49 -5.09 1.61 5.07
C THR A 49 -5.38 2.73 6.06
N GLU A 50 -6.63 3.15 6.16
CA GLU A 50 -7.15 4.11 7.13
C GLU A 50 -7.66 3.37 8.36
N LYS A 51 -7.33 3.86 9.56
CA LYS A 51 -7.88 3.32 10.81
C LYS A 51 -9.22 3.99 11.11
N LYS A 52 -10.30 3.20 11.15
CA LYS A 52 -11.62 3.63 11.59
C LYS A 52 -11.99 3.01 12.92
N ILE A 53 -12.63 3.77 13.79
CA ILE A 53 -13.20 3.23 15.04
C ILE A 53 -14.68 2.96 14.79
N LYS A 54 -15.06 1.69 14.71
CA LYS A 54 -16.47 1.28 14.67
C LYS A 54 -16.94 1.00 16.10
N ILE A 55 -18.01 1.66 16.51
CA ILE A 55 -18.67 1.37 17.78
C ILE A 55 -19.70 0.28 17.50
N LYS A 56 -19.51 -0.92 18.05
CA LYS A 56 -20.50 -2.00 17.99
C LYS A 56 -20.83 -2.42 19.42
N ASN A 57 -22.10 -2.32 19.80
CA ASN A 57 -22.58 -2.64 21.15
C ASN A 57 -21.81 -1.92 22.29
N GLY A 58 -21.52 -0.61 22.11
CA GLY A 58 -20.78 0.19 23.10
C GLY A 58 -19.27 -0.10 23.19
N ARG A 59 -18.74 -1.10 22.46
CA ARG A 59 -17.31 -1.36 22.39
C ARG A 59 -16.71 -0.69 21.14
N LYS A 60 -15.67 0.11 21.36
CA LYS A 60 -14.84 0.69 20.29
C LYS A 60 -13.99 -0.42 19.70
N THR A 61 -14.21 -0.75 18.43
CA THR A 61 -13.39 -1.69 17.66
C THR A 61 -12.64 -0.91 16.59
N GLU A 62 -11.32 -1.03 16.57
CA GLU A 62 -10.49 -0.49 15.49
C GLU A 62 -10.61 -1.39 14.27
N ILE A 63 -11.11 -0.85 13.17
CA ILE A 63 -11.22 -1.50 11.86
C ILE A 63 -10.25 -0.79 10.92
N ARG A 64 -9.44 -1.56 10.19
CA ARG A 64 -8.59 -1.01 9.11
C ARG A 64 -9.37 -1.09 7.81
N GLU A 65 -9.67 0.06 7.22
CA GLU A 65 -10.31 0.16 5.90
C GLU A 65 -9.25 0.52 4.87
N LYS A 66 -9.26 -0.13 3.71
CA LYS A 66 -8.26 0.11 2.66
C LYS A 66 -8.67 1.38 1.88
N VAL A 67 -7.80 2.38 1.86
CA VAL A 67 -8.05 3.64 1.11
C VAL A 67 -7.95 3.38 -0.39
N PHE A 68 -7.00 2.52 -0.79
CA PHE A 68 -6.78 2.10 -2.16
C PHE A 68 -6.68 0.56 -2.22
N PRO A 69 -7.80 -0.16 -2.40
CA PRO A 69 -7.78 -1.61 -2.52
C PRO A 69 -6.98 -2.03 -3.77
N GLY A 70 -6.13 -3.03 -3.64
CA GLY A 70 -5.24 -3.52 -4.68
C GLY A 70 -3.93 -2.76 -4.82
N TYR A 71 -3.62 -1.77 -3.98
CA TYR A 71 -2.38 -1.00 -4.06
C TYR A 71 -1.49 -1.21 -2.84
N VAL A 72 -0.18 -1.34 -3.10
CA VAL A 72 0.87 -1.34 -2.07
C VAL A 72 1.93 -0.33 -2.48
N LEU A 73 2.32 0.55 -1.56
CA LEU A 73 3.40 1.50 -1.76
C LEU A 73 4.71 0.88 -1.30
N VAL A 74 5.74 1.01 -2.12
CA VAL A 74 7.08 0.53 -1.81
C VAL A 74 8.07 1.66 -2.00
N ASP A 75 8.97 1.81 -1.05
CA ASP A 75 10.05 2.79 -1.08
C ASP A 75 11.34 2.03 -1.39
N MET A 76 11.87 2.22 -2.59
CA MET A 76 13.02 1.46 -3.06
C MET A 76 13.85 2.20 -4.11
N ILE A 77 15.04 1.68 -4.36
CA ILE A 77 15.88 2.04 -5.51
C ILE A 77 15.53 1.07 -6.64
N ALA A 78 15.09 1.59 -7.79
CA ALA A 78 14.68 0.80 -8.96
C ALA A 78 15.87 0.15 -9.68
N THR A 79 16.45 -0.86 -9.03
CA THR A 79 17.46 -1.76 -9.59
C THR A 79 16.78 -3.01 -10.17
N ASP A 80 17.44 -3.69 -11.12
CA ASP A 80 16.90 -4.92 -11.72
C ASP A 80 16.62 -6.01 -10.68
N ASP A 81 17.42 -6.09 -9.63
CA ASP A 81 17.22 -7.05 -8.54
C ASP A 81 15.96 -6.73 -7.74
N ALA A 82 15.80 -5.49 -7.28
CA ALA A 82 14.62 -5.06 -6.52
C ALA A 82 13.35 -5.22 -7.36
N TRP A 83 13.45 -4.87 -8.65
CA TRP A 83 12.39 -5.07 -9.63
C TRP A 83 11.98 -6.54 -9.74
N SER A 84 12.96 -7.43 -9.87
CA SER A 84 12.75 -8.87 -9.96
C SER A 84 12.10 -9.43 -8.68
N VAL A 85 12.54 -8.99 -7.50
CA VAL A 85 11.98 -9.42 -6.22
C VAL A 85 10.50 -9.07 -6.11
N VAL A 86 10.12 -7.84 -6.48
CA VAL A 86 8.73 -7.39 -6.44
C VAL A 86 7.87 -8.18 -7.43
N ARG A 87 8.32 -8.32 -8.67
CA ARG A 87 7.60 -9.06 -9.73
C ARG A 87 7.45 -10.55 -9.45
N ASN A 88 8.43 -11.15 -8.77
CA ASN A 88 8.40 -12.56 -8.37
C ASN A 88 7.64 -12.81 -7.06
N THR A 89 7.07 -11.76 -6.45
CA THR A 89 6.25 -11.92 -5.25
C THR A 89 4.83 -12.39 -5.63
N PRO A 90 4.30 -13.44 -4.98
CA PRO A 90 2.95 -13.91 -5.24
C PRO A 90 1.91 -12.79 -5.04
N GLN A 91 0.84 -12.82 -5.83
CA GLN A 91 -0.30 -11.89 -5.76
C GLN A 91 0.01 -10.45 -6.21
N VAL A 92 1.24 -10.17 -6.64
CA VAL A 92 1.60 -8.95 -7.36
C VAL A 92 1.21 -9.11 -8.83
N THR A 93 0.43 -8.17 -9.35
CA THR A 93 0.08 -8.13 -10.78
C THR A 93 1.09 -7.31 -11.59
N GLY A 94 1.75 -6.34 -10.95
CA GLY A 94 2.82 -5.56 -11.54
C GLY A 94 3.02 -4.21 -10.84
N PHE A 95 3.92 -3.40 -11.38
CA PHE A 95 4.03 -2.00 -10.99
C PHE A 95 2.95 -1.16 -11.67
N VAL A 96 2.56 -0.07 -11.02
CA VAL A 96 1.68 0.93 -11.62
C VAL A 96 2.48 1.68 -12.69
N GLY A 97 2.04 1.57 -13.94
CA GLY A 97 2.73 2.12 -15.10
C GLY A 97 2.51 1.30 -16.36
N THR A 98 3.28 1.59 -17.41
CA THR A 98 3.35 0.75 -18.61
C THR A 98 4.10 -0.55 -18.28
N ALA A 99 3.77 -1.67 -18.93
CA ALA A 99 4.28 -3.02 -18.63
C ALA A 99 5.81 -3.16 -18.44
N ASN A 100 6.60 -2.20 -18.94
CA ASN A 100 8.06 -2.19 -18.91
C ASN A 100 8.71 -1.09 -18.04
N GLN A 101 7.95 -0.23 -17.34
CA GLN A 101 8.51 0.82 -16.47
C GLN A 101 7.63 1.05 -15.23
N ALA A 102 8.24 1.13 -14.05
CA ALA A 102 7.55 1.64 -12.87
C ALA A 102 7.63 3.14 -12.94
N VAL A 103 6.49 3.77 -12.74
CA VAL A 103 6.42 5.22 -12.63
C VAL A 103 6.71 5.55 -11.16
N PRO A 104 7.80 6.30 -10.86
CA PRO A 104 8.01 6.79 -9.51
C PRO A 104 6.89 7.78 -9.16
N LEU A 105 6.44 7.70 -7.92
CA LEU A 105 5.50 8.65 -7.34
C LEU A 105 6.26 9.86 -6.82
N SER A 106 5.71 11.04 -7.05
CA SER A 106 6.26 12.27 -6.50
C SER A 106 6.15 12.22 -4.97
N GLN A 107 7.14 12.75 -4.27
CA GLN A 107 7.14 12.81 -2.79
C GLN A 107 5.84 13.44 -2.26
N GLU A 108 5.33 14.49 -2.90
CA GLU A 108 4.06 15.14 -2.55
C GLU A 108 2.84 14.23 -2.66
N GLU A 109 2.81 13.32 -3.64
CA GLU A 109 1.70 12.37 -3.83
C GLU A 109 1.73 11.29 -2.76
N VAL A 110 2.93 10.77 -2.49
CA VAL A 110 3.16 9.80 -1.43
C VAL A 110 2.78 10.39 -0.08
N ASP A 111 3.25 11.59 0.24
CA ASP A 111 2.91 12.30 1.47
C ASP A 111 1.39 12.52 1.60
N LYS A 112 0.69 12.85 0.51
CA LYS A 112 -0.79 12.95 0.52
C LYS A 112 -1.46 11.61 0.80
N ILE A 113 -0.97 10.52 0.20
CA ILE A 113 -1.53 9.17 0.41
C ILE A 113 -1.24 8.68 1.83
N LEU A 114 0.00 8.84 2.30
CA LEU A 114 0.42 8.48 3.65
C LEU A 114 -0.34 9.31 4.70
N LYS A 115 -0.46 10.62 4.55
CA LYS A 115 -1.28 11.46 5.44
C LYS A 115 -2.74 11.05 5.46
N ARG A 116 -3.29 10.54 4.36
CA ARG A 116 -4.66 10.03 4.30
C ARG A 116 -4.79 8.66 4.98
N ALA A 117 -3.78 7.81 4.87
CA ALA A 117 -3.72 6.52 5.57
C ALA A 117 -3.47 6.69 7.08
N GLU A 118 -2.64 7.66 7.47
CA GLU A 118 -2.41 8.10 8.86
C GLU A 118 -3.53 9.00 9.38
N GLY A 119 -4.49 9.36 8.51
CA GLY A 119 -5.54 10.33 8.78
C GLY A 119 -6.32 10.02 10.04
N ASP A 120 -6.06 10.83 11.05
CA ASP A 120 -6.73 11.01 12.35
C ASP A 120 -8.22 11.40 12.23
N THR A 121 -8.80 11.35 11.03
CA THR A 121 -10.24 11.44 10.87
C THR A 121 -10.84 10.10 11.27
N VAL A 122 -11.16 9.98 12.57
CA VAL A 122 -12.22 9.11 13.06
C VAL A 122 -13.51 9.49 12.32
N ARG A 123 -13.66 8.99 11.10
CA ARG A 123 -14.95 8.96 10.42
C ARG A 123 -15.74 7.91 11.17
N HIS A 124 -16.45 8.37 12.20
CA HIS A 124 -17.52 7.62 12.81
C HIS A 124 -18.46 7.23 11.68
N ALA A 125 -18.34 6.00 11.18
CA ALA A 125 -19.37 5.38 10.39
C ALA A 125 -20.54 5.14 11.37
N ILE A 126 -21.35 6.17 11.56
CA ILE A 126 -22.64 6.02 12.19
C ILE A 126 -23.49 5.28 11.16
N ASP A 127 -23.57 3.97 11.33
CA ASP A 127 -24.61 3.13 10.73
C ASP A 127 -25.93 3.55 11.41
N LEU A 128 -26.51 4.67 10.98
CA LEU A 128 -27.88 5.03 11.35
C LEU A 128 -28.77 4.11 10.54
N ALA A 129 -29.19 3.00 11.16
CA ALA A 129 -30.34 2.25 10.70
C ALA A 129 -31.55 3.18 10.83
N LEU A 130 -32.01 3.68 9.69
CA LEU A 130 -33.06 4.68 9.57
C LEU A 130 -34.41 3.96 9.62
N ASP A 131 -34.80 3.41 10.78
CA ASP A 131 -36.19 2.90 10.96
C ASP A 131 -36.72 2.75 12.40
N GLU A 132 -36.11 3.35 13.44
CA GLU A 132 -36.88 3.48 14.70
C GLU A 132 -37.69 4.79 14.68
N ALA A 133 -38.87 4.68 14.10
CA ALA A 133 -40.00 5.54 14.41
C ALA A 133 -40.21 5.53 15.93
N VAL A 134 -39.98 6.67 16.58
CA VAL A 134 -40.48 6.90 17.94
C VAL A 134 -41.74 7.74 17.79
N ILE A 135 -42.84 7.10 18.18
CA ILE A 135 -44.21 7.63 18.29
C ILE A 135 -44.26 8.75 19.33
#